data_AF-A0A377JHE4-F1
#
_entry.id   AF-A0A377JHE4-F1
#
_cell.length_a   1.000
_cell.length_b   1.000
_cell.length_c   1.000
_cell.angle_alpha   90.00
_cell.angle_beta   90.00
_cell.angle_gamma   90.00
#
_symmetry.space_group_name_H-M   'P 1'
#
loop_
_entity.id
_entity.type
_entity.pdbx_description
1 polymer ?
#
loop_
_entity_poly.entity_id
_entity_poly.type
_entity_poly.pdbx_seq_one_letter_code
_entity_poly.pdbx_strand_id
1 'polypeptide(L)' 'MERGIISAGRDIKTGENHHPKLETVRITIPRRVYTYAHMDLVADGIIHLFKHKEDIKGLRFVYEPKQLRFFTARFEQK' A
#
# COMPACT_ATOMS: atom_id res chain seq x y z
N MET A 1 2.70 1.72 5.66
CA MET A 1 3.60 1.19 4.60
C MET A 1 2.94 -0.05 4.04
N GLU A 2 2.74 -0.08 2.73
CA GLU A 2 2.23 -1.27 2.04
C GLU A 2 3.28 -2.40 2.09
N ARG A 3 2.80 -3.64 2.19
CA ARG A 3 3.58 -4.87 2.25
C ARG A 3 2.93 -5.87 1.31
N GLY A 4 3.51 -5.98 0.13
CA GLY A 4 2.93 -6.67 -1.00
C GLY A 4 3.77 -6.48 -2.26
N ILE A 5 3.13 -6.56 -3.42
CA ILE A 5 3.79 -6.67 -4.74
C ILE A 5 4.76 -5.52 -5.03
N ILE A 6 4.44 -4.30 -4.61
CA ILE A 6 5.29 -3.13 -4.87
C ILE A 6 6.58 -3.23 -4.03
N SER A 7 6.43 -3.53 -2.74
CA SER A 7 7.54 -3.70 -1.80
C SER A 7 8.43 -4.91 -2.11
N ALA A 8 7.88 -5.96 -2.72
CA ALA A 8 8.59 -7.20 -3.02
C ALA A 8 9.56 -7.07 -4.21
N GLY A 9 9.41 -6.06 -5.06
CA GLY A 9 10.29 -5.83 -6.21
C GLY A 9 10.05 -6.79 -7.38
N ARG A 10 11.00 -6.81 -8.31
CA ARG A 10 11.01 -7.68 -9.48
C ARG A 10 12.12 -8.70 -9.40
N ASP A 11 11.90 -9.85 -10.02
CA ASP A 11 12.94 -10.83 -10.26
C ASP A 11 13.97 -10.26 -11.24
N ILE A 12 15.25 -10.37 -10.90
CA ILE A 12 16.36 -9.78 -11.67
C ILE A 12 16.55 -10.51 -13.01
N LYS A 13 16.18 -11.78 -13.11
CA LYS A 13 16.34 -12.62 -14.30
C LYS A 13 15.14 -12.51 -15.24
N THR A 14 13.92 -12.52 -14.71
CA THR A 14 12.70 -12.53 -15.53
C THR A 14 12.07 -11.16 -15.71
N GLY A 15 12.36 -10.19 -14.83
CA GLY A 15 11.69 -8.89 -14.80
C GLY A 15 10.24 -8.93 -14.30
N GLU A 16 9.74 -10.11 -13.92
CA GLU A 16 8.38 -10.27 -13.40
C GLU A 16 8.28 -9.77 -11.96
N ASN A 17 7.07 -9.43 -11.52
CA ASN A 17 6.85 -9.05 -10.13
C ASN A 17 7.02 -10.25 -9.22
N HIS A 18 7.65 -10.05 -8.06
CA HIS A 18 7.50 -11.01 -6.98
C HIS A 18 6.07 -10.90 -6.44
N HIS A 19 5.34 -12.03 -6.45
CA HIS A 19 3.98 -12.14 -5.94
C HIS A 19 4.02 -12.70 -4.51
N PRO A 20 4.15 -11.85 -3.47
CA PRO A 20 4.08 -12.31 -2.10
C PRO A 20 2.69 -12.89 -1.80
N LYS A 21 2.65 -13.89 -0.91
CA LYS A 21 1.37 -14.47 -0.45
C LYS A 21 0.48 -13.46 0.28
N LEU A 22 1.06 -12.39 0.80
CA LEU A 22 0.38 -11.34 1.55
C LEU A 22 0.45 -10.03 0.77
N GLU A 23 -0.72 -9.46 0.48
CA GLU A 23 -0.92 -8.12 -0.06
C GLU A 23 -1.64 -7.29 1.00
N THR A 24 -0.90 -6.46 1.72
CA THR A 24 -1.40 -5.86 2.96
C THR A 24 -1.04 -4.38 3.10
N VAL A 25 -1.94 -3.63 3.73
CA VAL A 25 -1.67 -2.27 4.19
C VAL A 25 -1.39 -2.32 5.69
N ARG A 26 -0.19 -1.92 6.11
CA ARG A 26 0.21 -1.96 7.51
C ARG A 26 -0.13 -0.67 8.25
N ILE A 27 -0.96 -0.78 9.29
CA ILE A 27 -1.24 0.28 10.28
C ILE A 27 -0.26 0.12 11.46
N THR A 28 0.67 1.06 11.62
CA THR A 28 1.66 1.04 12.71
C THR A 28 1.41 2.19 13.66
N ILE A 29 1.26 1.90 14.95
CA ILE A 29 0.94 2.89 15.99
C ILE A 29 2.22 3.21 16.80
N PRO A 30 2.75 4.43 16.72
CA PRO A 30 3.85 4.88 17.56
C PRO A 30 3.46 4.89 19.04
N ARG A 31 4.37 4.43 19.91
CA ARG A 31 4.11 4.27 21.34
C ARG A 31 3.91 5.63 22.02
N ARG A 32 2.80 5.79 22.76
CA ARG A 32 2.48 6.98 23.57
C ARG A 32 2.30 8.28 22.76
N VAL A 33 1.98 8.19 21.47
CA VAL A 33 1.78 9.38 20.60
C VAL A 33 0.31 9.72 20.43
N TYR A 34 -0.56 8.71 20.28
CA TYR A 34 -1.96 8.90 19.91
C TYR A 34 -2.92 8.50 21.04
N THR A 35 -4.14 9.06 20.98
CA THR A 35 -5.26 8.79 21.89
C THR A 35 -6.33 7.93 21.20
N TYR A 36 -7.36 7.50 21.94
CA TYR A 36 -8.48 6.74 21.38
C TYR A 36 -9.23 7.50 20.29
N ALA A 37 -9.44 8.80 20.42
CA ALA A 37 -10.07 9.62 19.38
C ALA A 37 -9.33 9.56 18.02
N HIS A 38 -8.00 9.40 18.03
CA HIS A 38 -7.25 9.19 16.79
C HIS A 38 -7.51 7.79 16.20
N MET A 39 -7.74 6.79 17.04
CA MET A 39 -8.08 5.43 16.59
C MET A 39 -9.50 5.37 16.03
N ASP A 40 -10.44 6.09 16.65
CA ASP A 40 -11.82 6.23 16.15
C ASP A 40 -11.81 6.80 14.73
N LEU A 41 -11.06 7.89 14.51
CA LEU A 41 -10.92 8.51 13.19
C LEU A 41 -10.33 7.54 12.14
N VAL A 42 -9.30 6.77 12.50
CA VAL A 42 -8.70 5.76 11.61
C VAL A 42 -9.70 4.64 11.30
N ALA A 43 -10.41 4.14 12.32
CA ALA A 43 -11.41 3.09 12.16
C ALA A 43 -12.56 3.53 11.27
N ASP A 44 -13.13 4.71 11.53
CA ASP A 44 -14.25 5.26 10.76
C ASP A 44 -13.87 5.48 9.29
N GLY A 45 -12.66 6.00 9.04
CA GLY A 45 -12.14 6.16 7.68
C GLY A 45 -12.03 4.83 6.92
N ILE A 46 -11.52 3.78 7.57
CA ILE A 46 -11.40 2.44 6.97
C ILE A 46 -12.78 1.81 6.76
N ILE A 47 -13.69 1.92 7.73
CA ILE A 47 -15.06 1.42 7.61
C ILE A 47 -15.79 2.10 6.45
N HIS A 48 -15.63 3.42 6.32
CA HIS A 48 -16.23 4.19 5.22
C HIS A 48 -15.68 3.76 3.86
N LEU A 49 -14.35 3.61 3.74
CA LEU A 49 -13.69 3.13 2.54
C LEU A 49 -14.15 1.70 2.17
N PHE A 50 -14.28 0.82 3.17
CA PHE A 50 -14.72 -0.56 2.97
C PHE A 50 -16.15 -0.66 2.42
N LYS A 51 -17.05 0.24 2.87
CA LYS A 51 -18.42 0.34 2.33
C LYS A 51 -18.45 0.69 0.84
N HIS A 52 -17.42 1.36 0.33
CA HIS A 52 -17.27 1.79 -1.07
C HIS A 52 -16.09 1.09 -1.77
N LYS A 53 -15.71 -0.10 -1.31
CA LYS A 53 -14.49 -0.78 -1.78
C LYS A 53 -14.47 -1.06 -3.28
N GLU A 54 -15.63 -1.17 -3.91
CA GLU A 54 -15.74 -1.44 -5.35
C GLU A 54 -15.41 -0.21 -6.21
N ASP A 55 -15.43 0.98 -5.62
CA ASP A 55 -15.05 2.22 -6.31
C ASP A 55 -13.52 2.40 -6.36
N ILE A 56 -12.77 1.59 -5.60
CA ILE A 56 -11.31 1.66 -5.50
C ILE A 56 -10.69 1.07 -6.76
N LYS A 57 -10.11 1.94 -7.59
CA LYS A 57 -9.44 1.54 -8.84
C LYS A 57 -8.04 1.00 -8.61
N GLY A 58 -7.63 0.11 -9.51
CA GLY A 58 -6.24 -0.33 -9.61
C GLY A 58 -5.30 0.82 -10.01
N LEU A 59 -4.01 0.64 -9.74
CA LEU A 59 -2.96 1.59 -10.09
C LEU A 59 -2.05 1.01 -11.18
N ARG A 60 -1.48 1.90 -12.00
CA ARG A 60 -0.41 1.59 -12.96
C ARG A 60 0.82 2.46 -12.70
N PHE A 61 2.01 1.91 -12.95
CA PHE A 61 3.26 2.67 -12.82
C PHE A 61 3.34 3.74 -13.92
N VAL A 62 3.64 4.98 -13.52
CA VAL A 62 4.07 6.07 -14.42
C VAL A 62 5.58 6.20 -14.40
N TYR A 63 6.18 5.90 -13.24
CA TYR A 63 7.61 5.90 -13.04
C TYR A 63 7.99 4.80 -12.06
N GLU A 64 8.88 3.91 -12.50
CA GLU A 64 9.39 2.79 -11.72
C GLU A 64 10.92 2.87 -11.58
N PRO A 65 11.45 3.20 -10.39
CA PRO A 65 12.88 3.13 -10.08
C PRO A 65 13.41 1.69 -10.19
N LYS A 66 14.67 1.54 -10.60
CA LYS A 66 15.32 0.22 -10.73
C LYS A 66 15.47 -0.54 -9.40
N GLN A 67 15.53 0.18 -8.28
CA GLN A 67 15.74 -0.38 -6.95
C GLN A 67 14.84 0.31 -5.94
N LEU A 68 14.44 -0.43 -4.89
CA LEU A 68 13.62 0.08 -3.78
C LEU A 68 12.41 0.90 -4.24
N ARG A 69 11.73 0.42 -5.29
CA ARG A 69 10.67 1.12 -6.02
C ARG A 69 9.53 1.63 -5.12
N PHE A 70 9.28 0.98 -3.97
CA PHE A 70 8.24 1.40 -3.03
C PHE A 70 8.47 2.76 -2.37
N PHE A 71 9.69 3.34 -2.43
CA PHE A 71 9.94 4.68 -1.88
C PHE A 71 9.66 5.81 -2.87
N THR A 72 10.00 5.63 -4.15
CA THR A 72 10.02 6.75 -5.13
C THR A 72 9.25 6.46 -6.42
N ALA A 73 8.56 5.32 -6.52
CA ALA A 73 7.66 5.05 -7.63
C ALA A 73 6.50 6.04 -7.68
N ARG A 74 6.02 6.30 -8.89
CA ARG A 74 4.81 7.12 -9.13
C ARG A 74 3.78 6.29 -9.86
N PHE A 75 2.53 6.51 -9.49
CA PHE A 75 1.39 5.76 -9.98
C PHE A 75 0.29 6.70 -10.45
N GLU A 76 -0.53 6.20 -11.36
CA GLU A 76 -1.79 6.83 -11.76
C GLU A 76 -2.92 5.79 -11.72
N GLN A 77 -4.17 6.26 -11.69
CA GLN A 77 -5.32 5.38 -11.74
C GLN A 77 -5.39 4.65 -13.08
N LYS A 78 -5.69 3.36 -13.03
CA LYS A 78 -5.98 2.54 -14.20
C LYS A 78 -7.39 2.81 -14.72
#